data_AF-A0A7C5EA54-F1
#
_entry.id   AF-A0A7C5EA54-F1
#
_cell.length_a   1.000
_cell.length_b   1.000
_cell.length_c   1.000
_cell.angle_alpha   90.00
_cell.angle_beta   90.00
_cell.angle_gamma   90.00
#
_symmetry.space_group_name_H-M   'P 1'
#
loop_
_entity.id
_entity.type
_entity.pdbx_description
1 polymer ?
#
loop_
_entity_poly.entity_id
_entity_poly.type
_entity_poly.pdbx_seq_one_letter_code
_entity_poly.pdbx_strand_id
1 'polypeptide(L)'
;MVLAKNIISILLGLIFSISLIFAISSYTLWKFTEESTLKPLVTNIVDENMAKTISNEEINQIYKYFKILCNGTDKIEQQIGNGSNIVNLSISCEAINHSEAGNISKVISEAIFSKIYYANLSCTYPSCFFKLKTLNFETLSIVISKKAMEFYKLTFWASSILTLISFIGIIIFGTSWTKITMSLGISMLVSSLPLIVVYLLKSKLSLFLNERFGNIIESITSTAYKGFWTFLILGLILVGISILAQNKMNVKKK
;
A
#
# COMPACT_ATOMS: atom_id res chain seq x y z
N MET A 1 -18.85 35.48 19.10
CA MET A 1 -18.93 34.01 19.29
C MET A 1 -19.14 33.23 17.98
N VAL A 2 -20.06 33.64 17.09
CA VAL A 2 -20.35 32.94 15.82
C VAL A 2 -19.14 32.88 14.87
N LEU A 3 -18.38 33.98 14.76
CA LEU A 3 -17.18 34.03 13.91
C LEU A 3 -16.13 32.99 14.32
N ALA A 4 -15.84 32.89 15.63
CA ALA A 4 -14.87 31.93 16.16
C ALA A 4 -15.30 30.47 15.89
N LYS A 5 -16.58 30.14 16.06
CA LYS A 5 -17.11 28.80 15.73
C LYS A 5 -16.95 28.46 14.25
N ASN A 6 -17.18 29.43 13.34
CA ASN A 6 -17.00 29.22 11.91
C ASN A 6 -15.53 28.97 11.54
N ILE A 7 -14.59 29.74 12.11
CA ILE A 7 -13.15 29.54 11.86
C ILE A 7 -12.71 28.16 12.35
N ILE A 8 -13.11 27.76 13.56
CA ILE A 8 -12.80 26.43 14.13
C ILE A 8 -13.36 25.32 13.23
N SER A 9 -14.60 25.45 12.77
CA SER A 9 -15.22 24.47 11.87
C SER A 9 -14.46 24.33 10.55
N ILE A 10 -13.96 25.42 9.97
CA ILE A 10 -13.15 25.39 8.74
C ILE A 10 -11.82 24.68 8.99
N LEU A 11 -11.12 25.01 10.08
CA LEU A 11 -9.87 24.36 10.45
C LEU A 11 -10.05 22.86 10.68
N LEU A 12 -11.12 22.46 11.37
CA LEU A 12 -11.47 21.06 11.56
C LEU A 12 -11.80 20.36 10.24
N GLY A 13 -12.47 21.04 9.31
CA GLY A 13 -12.70 20.53 7.95
C GLY A 13 -11.40 20.28 7.17
N LEU A 14 -10.39 21.15 7.32
CA LEU A 14 -9.07 20.96 6.70
C LEU A 14 -8.33 19.79 7.35
N ILE A 15 -8.29 19.71 8.68
CA ILE A 15 -7.64 18.61 9.41
C ILE A 15 -8.33 17.28 9.07
N PHE A 16 -9.66 17.25 9.01
CA PHE A 16 -10.43 16.09 8.56
C PHE A 16 -10.01 15.66 7.16
N SER A 17 -9.94 16.60 6.20
CA SER A 17 -9.58 16.28 4.81
C SER A 17 -8.17 15.70 4.71
N ILE A 18 -7.19 16.33 5.36
CA ILE A 18 -5.79 15.90 5.33
C ILE A 18 -5.63 14.55 6.01
N SER A 19 -6.19 14.37 7.22
CA SER A 19 -6.13 13.10 7.94
C SER A 19 -6.80 11.97 7.16
N LEU A 20 -7.91 12.24 6.47
CA LEU A 20 -8.60 11.26 5.64
C LEU A 20 -7.76 10.85 4.42
N ILE A 21 -7.07 11.80 3.75
CA ILE A 21 -6.12 11.50 2.67
C ILE A 21 -5.01 10.56 3.18
N PHE A 22 -4.43 10.87 4.33
CA PHE A 22 -3.39 10.03 4.93
C PHE A 22 -3.94 8.64 5.29
N ALA A 23 -5.14 8.56 5.87
CA ALA A 23 -5.77 7.28 6.21
C ALA A 23 -5.97 6.41 4.96
N ILE A 24 -6.55 6.93 3.89
CA ILE A 24 -6.76 6.18 2.63
C ILE A 24 -5.44 5.73 2.02
N SER A 25 -4.45 6.63 1.98
CA SER A 25 -3.13 6.34 1.40
C SER A 25 -2.38 5.28 2.22
N SER A 26 -2.35 5.42 3.53
CA SER A 26 -1.73 4.45 4.45
C SER A 26 -2.45 3.11 4.44
N TYR A 27 -3.79 3.09 4.36
CA TYR A 27 -4.55 1.85 4.20
C TYR A 27 -4.17 1.13 2.91
N THR A 28 -4.07 1.87 1.80
CA THR A 28 -3.68 1.31 0.50
C THR A 28 -2.29 0.69 0.57
N LEU A 29 -1.32 1.43 1.12
CA LEU A 29 0.06 0.95 1.24
C LEU A 29 0.17 -0.21 2.23
N TRP A 30 -0.58 -0.18 3.33
CA TRP A 30 -0.66 -1.30 4.27
C TRP A 30 -1.20 -2.55 3.58
N LYS A 31 -2.33 -2.46 2.86
CA LYS A 31 -2.91 -3.62 2.16
C LYS A 31 -2.05 -4.15 1.03
N PHE A 32 -1.34 -3.27 0.35
CA PHE A 32 -0.38 -3.67 -0.67
C PHE A 32 0.84 -4.38 -0.08
N THR A 33 1.37 -3.89 1.05
CA THR A 33 2.54 -4.47 1.72
C THR A 33 2.20 -5.65 2.63
N GLU A 34 0.94 -6.03 2.75
CA GLU A 34 0.53 -7.23 3.48
C GLU A 34 1.07 -8.49 2.76
N GLU A 35 1.65 -9.43 3.51
CA GLU A 35 2.30 -10.62 2.96
C GLU A 35 1.40 -11.39 1.99
N SER A 36 0.12 -11.53 2.31
CA SER A 36 -0.86 -12.24 1.48
C SER A 36 -1.08 -11.60 0.10
N THR A 37 -0.93 -10.28 -0.02
CA THR A 37 -1.03 -9.54 -1.28
C THR A 37 0.31 -9.52 -2.00
N LEU A 38 1.38 -9.24 -1.26
CA LEU A 38 2.69 -8.94 -1.83
C LEU A 38 3.44 -10.20 -2.25
N LYS A 39 3.37 -11.28 -1.46
CA LYS A 39 4.03 -12.57 -1.74
C LYS A 39 3.68 -13.09 -3.14
N PRO A 40 2.40 -13.27 -3.53
CA PRO A 40 2.08 -13.79 -4.86
C PRO A 40 2.56 -12.85 -5.98
N LEU A 41 2.49 -11.52 -5.78
CA LEU A 41 2.94 -10.55 -6.79
C LEU A 41 4.45 -10.63 -7.03
N VAL A 42 5.25 -10.61 -5.97
CA VAL A 42 6.71 -10.65 -6.07
C VAL A 42 7.19 -12.01 -6.55
N THR A 43 6.62 -13.10 -6.02
CA THR A 43 7.02 -14.47 -6.39
C THR A 43 6.78 -14.74 -7.86
N ASN A 44 5.63 -14.34 -8.41
CA ASN A 44 5.35 -14.48 -9.85
C ASN A 44 6.34 -13.70 -10.72
N ILE A 45 6.72 -12.47 -10.32
CA ILE A 45 7.68 -11.67 -11.07
C ILE A 45 9.07 -12.31 -11.07
N VAL A 46 9.51 -12.83 -9.91
CA VAL A 46 10.82 -13.50 -9.80
C VAL A 46 10.79 -14.80 -10.60
N ASP A 47 9.72 -15.59 -10.50
CA ASP A 47 9.55 -16.85 -11.22
C ASP A 47 9.56 -16.65 -12.74
N GLU A 48 8.79 -15.69 -13.27
CA GLU A 48 8.80 -15.33 -14.69
C GLU A 48 10.18 -14.86 -15.18
N ASN A 49 10.93 -14.14 -14.34
CA ASN A 49 12.27 -13.69 -14.68
C ASN A 49 13.28 -14.85 -14.68
N MET A 50 13.14 -15.79 -13.74
CA MET A 50 13.95 -17.01 -13.70
C MET A 50 13.68 -17.87 -14.92
N ALA A 51 12.41 -18.12 -15.26
CA ALA A 51 12.02 -18.92 -16.42
C ALA A 51 12.50 -18.35 -17.77
N LYS A 52 12.69 -17.02 -17.86
CA LYS A 52 13.25 -16.35 -19.05
C LYS A 52 14.78 -16.41 -19.14
N THR A 53 15.44 -16.67 -18.02
CA THR A 53 16.91 -16.56 -17.90
C THR A 53 17.59 -17.91 -17.77
N ILE A 54 16.92 -18.88 -17.13
CA ILE A 54 17.45 -20.19 -16.78
C ILE A 54 16.67 -21.24 -17.57
N SER A 55 17.38 -22.13 -18.26
CA SER A 55 16.76 -23.23 -19.00
C SER A 55 16.15 -24.28 -18.07
N ASN A 56 15.13 -25.01 -18.56
CA ASN A 56 14.50 -26.09 -17.79
C ASN A 56 15.51 -27.18 -17.35
N GLU A 57 16.55 -27.40 -18.16
CA GLU A 57 17.64 -28.34 -17.85
C GLU A 57 18.43 -27.89 -16.61
N GLU A 58 18.80 -26.61 -16.55
CA GLU A 58 19.50 -26.01 -15.41
C GLU A 58 18.61 -25.98 -14.16
N ILE A 59 17.32 -25.67 -14.30
CA ILE A 59 16.35 -25.75 -13.19
C ILE A 59 16.29 -27.17 -12.62
N ASN A 60 16.25 -28.19 -13.48
CA ASN A 60 16.27 -29.60 -13.05
C ASN A 60 17.58 -29.98 -12.35
N GLN A 61 18.73 -29.42 -12.77
CA GLN A 61 20.01 -29.62 -12.09
C GLN A 61 20.01 -28.96 -10.71
N ILE A 62 19.50 -27.74 -10.58
CA ILE A 62 19.34 -27.03 -9.30
C ILE A 62 18.43 -27.84 -8.35
N TYR A 63 17.31 -28.36 -8.84
CA TYR A 63 16.41 -29.21 -8.06
C TYR A 63 17.13 -30.45 -7.51
N LYS A 64 17.85 -31.19 -8.37
CA LYS A 64 18.62 -32.38 -7.94
C LYS A 64 19.68 -32.01 -6.91
N TYR A 65 20.40 -30.91 -7.12
CA TYR A 65 21.41 -30.42 -6.18
C TYR A 65 20.80 -30.07 -4.81
N PHE A 66 19.69 -29.34 -4.77
CA PHE A 66 18.99 -29.03 -3.52
C PHE A 66 18.44 -30.28 -2.84
N LYS A 67 17.91 -31.25 -3.59
CA LYS A 67 17.43 -32.52 -3.00
C LYS A 67 18.55 -33.30 -2.31
N ILE A 68 19.78 -33.27 -2.85
CA ILE A 68 20.95 -33.89 -2.22
C ILE A 68 21.31 -33.18 -0.92
N LEU A 69 21.33 -31.85 -0.93
CA LEU A 69 21.66 -31.04 0.26
C LEU A 69 20.61 -31.15 1.37
N CYS A 70 19.36 -31.43 1.02
CA CYS A 70 18.28 -31.66 1.98
C CYS A 70 18.34 -33.02 2.69
N ASN A 71 19.30 -33.88 2.37
CA ASN A 71 19.42 -35.16 3.03
C ASN A 71 19.92 -34.97 4.47
N GLY A 72 19.00 -35.05 5.44
CA GLY A 72 19.31 -34.95 6.87
C GLY A 72 19.34 -33.53 7.44
N THR A 73 18.84 -32.53 6.71
CA THR A 73 18.71 -31.15 7.19
C THR A 73 17.30 -30.62 6.98
N ASP A 74 16.84 -29.77 7.90
CA ASP A 74 15.51 -29.13 7.78
C ASP A 74 15.52 -27.94 6.81
N LYS A 75 16.70 -27.31 6.63
CA LYS A 75 16.90 -26.13 5.79
C LYS A 75 18.28 -26.16 5.14
N ILE A 76 18.36 -25.62 3.93
CA ILE A 76 19.62 -25.34 3.23
C ILE A 76 19.89 -23.84 3.28
N GLU A 77 21.12 -23.46 3.59
CA GLU A 77 21.61 -22.10 3.40
C GLU A 77 22.41 -22.01 2.09
N GLN A 78 21.96 -21.17 1.16
CA GLN A 78 22.62 -20.96 -0.13
C GLN A 78 22.96 -19.50 -0.34
N GLN A 79 24.15 -19.27 -0.88
CA GLN A 79 24.64 -17.96 -1.27
C GLN A 79 24.32 -17.72 -2.73
N ILE A 80 23.37 -16.82 -3.01
CA ILE A 80 23.03 -16.43 -4.39
C ILE A 80 23.54 -15.02 -4.64
N GLY A 81 24.42 -14.86 -5.63
CA GLY A 81 24.98 -13.57 -6.03
C GLY A 81 26.39 -13.69 -6.60
N ASN A 82 26.95 -12.57 -7.06
CA ASN A 82 28.33 -12.50 -7.51
C ASN A 82 29.01 -11.28 -6.86
N GLY A 83 30.25 -11.45 -6.37
CA GLY A 83 31.00 -10.39 -5.70
C GLY A 83 30.37 -9.90 -4.39
N SER A 84 30.12 -8.59 -4.26
CA SER A 84 29.62 -7.95 -3.04
C SER A 84 28.11 -8.15 -2.79
N ASN A 85 27.36 -8.73 -3.73
CA ASN A 85 25.90 -8.88 -3.65
C ASN A 85 25.48 -10.32 -3.33
N ILE A 86 26.16 -10.97 -2.39
CA ILE A 86 25.82 -12.34 -1.96
C ILE A 86 24.63 -12.28 -0.99
N VAL A 87 23.53 -12.92 -1.38
CA VAL A 87 22.34 -13.07 -0.53
C VAL A 87 22.30 -14.48 0.03
N ASN A 88 22.38 -14.60 1.36
CA ASN A 88 22.16 -15.87 2.05
C ASN A 88 20.65 -16.17 2.10
N LEU A 89 20.21 -17.12 1.28
CA LEU A 89 18.86 -17.66 1.27
C LEU A 89 18.79 -18.89 2.16
N SER A 90 17.76 -18.95 2.99
CA SER A 90 17.41 -20.16 3.75
C SER A 90 16.18 -20.78 3.10
N ILE A 91 16.34 -21.98 2.55
CA ILE A 91 15.29 -22.70 1.83
C ILE A 91 14.88 -23.90 2.66
N SER A 92 13.57 -24.07 2.90
CA SER A 92 13.04 -25.21 3.63
C SER A 92 13.14 -26.50 2.81
N CYS A 93 13.70 -27.54 3.40
CA CYS A 93 13.79 -28.85 2.76
C CYS A 93 12.45 -29.56 2.61
N GLU A 94 11.49 -29.25 3.48
CA GLU A 94 10.11 -29.69 3.34
C GLU A 94 9.47 -29.15 2.07
N ALA A 95 9.73 -27.87 1.74
CA ALA A 95 9.21 -27.24 0.52
C ALA A 95 9.84 -27.85 -0.74
N ILE A 96 11.12 -28.23 -0.68
CA ILE A 96 11.82 -28.90 -1.79
C ILE A 96 11.31 -30.34 -1.98
N ASN A 97 11.16 -31.09 -0.90
CA ASN A 97 10.74 -32.51 -0.94
C ASN A 97 9.29 -32.70 -1.43
N HIS A 98 8.41 -31.74 -1.13
CA HIS A 98 7.03 -31.74 -1.63
C HIS A 98 6.87 -31.04 -2.99
N SER A 99 7.93 -30.47 -3.55
CA SER A 99 7.91 -29.83 -4.86
C SER A 99 8.32 -30.80 -5.98
N GLU A 100 7.63 -30.69 -7.12
CA GLU A 100 8.07 -31.27 -8.38
C GLU A 100 9.19 -30.41 -8.99
N ALA A 101 10.02 -31.01 -9.85
CA ALA A 101 11.17 -30.32 -10.43
C ALA A 101 10.81 -29.04 -11.20
N GLY A 102 9.61 -28.98 -11.80
CA GLY A 102 9.08 -27.79 -12.46
C GLY A 102 8.64 -26.65 -11.52
N ASN A 103 8.55 -26.90 -10.20
CA ASN A 103 8.08 -25.91 -9.21
C ASN A 103 9.22 -25.36 -8.33
N ILE A 104 10.46 -25.77 -8.57
CA ILE A 104 11.61 -25.33 -7.74
C ILE A 104 11.89 -23.82 -7.87
N SER A 105 11.61 -23.23 -9.03
CA SER A 105 11.74 -21.79 -9.27
C SER A 105 10.80 -20.98 -8.36
N LYS A 106 9.59 -21.48 -8.12
CA LYS A 106 8.64 -20.90 -7.18
C LYS A 106 9.14 -21.01 -5.73
N VAL A 107 9.69 -22.15 -5.33
CA VAL A 107 10.29 -22.33 -3.99
C VAL A 107 11.44 -21.34 -3.76
N ILE A 108 12.31 -21.15 -4.76
CA ILE A 108 13.40 -20.17 -4.72
C ILE A 108 12.83 -18.73 -4.63
N SER A 109 11.83 -18.41 -5.46
CA SER A 109 11.17 -17.11 -5.47
C SER A 109 10.52 -16.77 -4.12
N GLU A 110 9.89 -17.76 -3.47
CA GLU A 110 9.32 -17.61 -2.12
C GLU A 110 10.39 -17.37 -1.04
N ALA A 111 11.54 -18.04 -1.15
CA ALA A 111 12.67 -17.82 -0.25
C ALA A 111 13.28 -16.42 -0.42
N ILE A 112 13.43 -15.95 -1.67
CA ILE A 112 13.87 -14.59 -1.99
C ILE A 112 12.90 -13.57 -1.39
N PHE A 113 11.60 -13.74 -1.63
CA PHE A 113 10.58 -12.86 -1.05
C PHE A 113 10.67 -12.83 0.48
N SER A 114 10.73 -13.99 1.12
CA SER A 114 10.78 -14.09 2.58
C SER A 114 12.00 -13.37 3.15
N LYS A 115 13.17 -13.51 2.51
CA LYS A 115 14.39 -12.82 2.91
C LYS A 115 14.25 -11.30 2.85
N ILE A 116 13.61 -10.80 1.80
CA ILE A 116 13.39 -9.36 1.57
C ILE A 116 12.34 -8.82 2.56
N TYR A 117 11.21 -9.50 2.66
CA TYR A 117 10.07 -9.08 3.47
C TYR A 117 10.41 -9.07 4.97
N TYR A 118 11.10 -10.10 5.45
CA TYR A 118 11.51 -10.25 6.85
C TYR A 118 12.94 -9.74 7.12
N ALA A 119 13.50 -8.92 6.23
CA ALA A 119 14.83 -8.35 6.43
C ALA A 119 14.90 -7.58 7.76
N ASN A 120 15.88 -7.93 8.60
CA ASN A 120 16.08 -7.26 9.88
C ASN A 120 16.79 -5.92 9.66
N LEU A 121 16.01 -4.85 9.45
CA LEU A 121 16.52 -3.50 9.30
C LEU A 121 16.94 -2.95 10.68
N SER A 122 18.13 -2.37 10.82
CA SER A 122 18.60 -1.79 12.09
C SER A 122 17.97 -0.43 12.42
N CYS A 123 17.33 0.22 11.45
CA CYS A 123 16.65 1.51 11.61
C CYS A 123 15.12 1.39 11.72
N THR A 124 14.47 2.48 12.15
CA THR A 124 13.02 2.67 12.01
C THR A 124 12.69 2.95 10.54
N TYR A 125 11.49 2.57 10.10
CA TYR A 125 11.11 2.69 8.69
C TYR A 125 11.31 4.12 8.12
N PRO A 126 10.85 5.21 8.76
CA PRO A 126 11.08 6.56 8.24
C PRO A 126 12.57 6.89 8.11
N SER A 127 13.38 6.54 9.12
CA SER A 127 14.81 6.81 9.08
C SER A 127 15.54 6.00 8.01
N CYS A 128 15.11 4.77 7.75
CA CYS A 128 15.63 3.99 6.62
C CYS A 128 15.24 4.64 5.30
N PHE A 129 13.95 4.97 5.13
CA PHE A 129 13.40 5.54 3.90
C PHE A 129 14.03 6.89 3.52
N PHE A 130 14.20 7.80 4.48
CA PHE A 130 14.80 9.12 4.22
C PHE A 130 16.31 9.08 3.96
N LYS A 131 17.01 7.99 4.31
CA LYS A 131 18.43 7.81 4.00
C LYS A 131 18.67 7.30 2.57
N LEU A 132 17.61 6.94 1.85
CA LEU A 132 17.70 6.44 0.49
C LEU A 132 18.07 7.58 -0.46
N LYS A 133 19.29 7.55 -0.98
CA LYS A 133 19.77 8.49 -2.00
C LYS A 133 19.48 8.04 -3.44
N THR A 134 19.28 6.73 -3.65
CA THR A 134 19.09 6.13 -4.98
C THR A 134 18.07 5.00 -4.93
N LEU A 135 17.19 4.91 -5.94
CA LEU A 135 16.24 3.82 -6.13
C LEU A 135 16.98 2.58 -6.65
N ASN A 136 17.44 1.72 -5.74
CA ASN A 136 18.08 0.43 -6.02
C ASN A 136 17.29 -0.74 -5.39
N PHE A 137 17.71 -1.99 -5.59
CA PHE A 137 17.02 -3.16 -5.05
C PHE A 137 16.92 -3.14 -3.50
N GLU A 138 17.91 -2.56 -2.82
CA GLU A 138 17.88 -2.30 -1.37
C GLU A 138 16.80 -1.29 -0.97
N THR A 139 16.52 -0.31 -1.81
CA THR A 139 15.39 0.60 -1.60
C THR A 139 14.06 -0.13 -1.69
N LEU A 140 13.92 -1.06 -2.64
CA LEU A 140 12.71 -1.84 -2.78
C LEU A 140 12.45 -2.65 -1.50
N SER A 141 13.49 -3.34 -0.97
CA SER A 141 13.36 -4.15 0.24
C SER A 141 12.91 -3.36 1.45
N ILE A 142 13.33 -2.10 1.59
CA ILE A 142 12.85 -1.21 2.65
C ILE A 142 11.35 -0.94 2.49
N VAL A 143 10.88 -0.57 1.29
CA VAL A 143 9.48 -0.22 1.00
C VAL A 143 8.53 -1.40 1.14
N ILE A 144 8.97 -2.61 0.78
CA ILE A 144 8.13 -3.81 0.80
C ILE A 144 8.36 -4.69 2.04
N SER A 145 9.09 -4.20 3.05
CA SER A 145 9.38 -4.95 4.28
C SER A 145 8.18 -5.04 5.21
N LYS A 146 8.20 -6.03 6.11
CA LYS A 146 7.28 -6.10 7.26
C LYS A 146 7.27 -4.82 8.09
N LYS A 147 8.43 -4.17 8.27
CA LYS A 147 8.51 -2.87 8.98
C LYS A 147 7.75 -1.76 8.27
N ALA A 148 7.76 -1.74 6.93
CA ALA A 148 6.96 -0.79 6.15
C ALA A 148 5.47 -1.05 6.36
N MET A 149 5.04 -2.31 6.28
CA MET A 149 3.65 -2.72 6.54
C MET A 149 3.20 -2.27 7.95
N GLU A 150 4.00 -2.54 8.98
CA GLU A 150 3.70 -2.12 10.37
C GLU A 150 3.61 -0.60 10.51
N PHE A 151 4.52 0.13 9.86
CA PHE A 151 4.47 1.60 9.82
C PHE A 151 3.19 2.12 9.17
N TYR A 152 2.84 1.62 7.98
CA TYR A 152 1.63 2.03 7.28
C TYR A 152 0.36 1.68 8.04
N LYS A 153 0.32 0.51 8.70
CA LYS A 153 -0.77 0.13 9.59
C LYS A 153 -0.90 1.11 10.76
N LEU A 154 0.20 1.47 11.41
CA LEU A 154 0.20 2.44 12.50
C LEU A 154 -0.27 3.83 12.03
N THR A 155 0.26 4.32 10.90
CA THR A 155 -0.15 5.60 10.31
C THR A 155 -1.64 5.59 9.97
N PHE A 156 -2.14 4.50 9.38
CA PHE A 156 -3.57 4.35 9.08
C PHE A 156 -4.44 4.54 10.33
N TRP A 157 -4.11 3.85 11.44
CA TRP A 157 -4.88 3.96 12.68
C TRP A 157 -4.78 5.36 13.29
N ALA A 158 -3.58 5.93 13.35
CA ALA A 158 -3.37 7.28 13.88
C ALA A 158 -4.16 8.34 13.07
N SER A 159 -4.09 8.27 11.75
CA SER A 159 -4.84 9.16 10.86
C SER A 159 -6.35 8.96 10.98
N SER A 160 -6.82 7.71 11.10
CA SER A 160 -8.24 7.40 11.29
C SER A 160 -8.80 7.97 12.60
N ILE A 161 -8.03 7.89 13.69
CA ILE A 161 -8.39 8.51 14.97
C ILE A 161 -8.48 10.03 14.82
N LEU A 162 -7.51 10.66 14.14
CA LEU A 162 -7.53 12.10 13.91
C LEU A 162 -8.71 12.54 13.03
N THR A 163 -9.08 11.74 12.02
CA THR A 163 -10.28 11.94 11.20
C THR A 163 -11.54 11.87 12.06
N LEU A 164 -11.65 10.89 12.97
CA LEU A 164 -12.79 10.76 13.87
C LEU A 164 -12.91 11.94 14.85
N ILE A 165 -11.81 12.37 15.46
CA ILE A 165 -11.79 13.54 16.35
C ILE A 165 -12.24 14.80 15.60
N SER A 166 -11.73 14.98 14.37
CA SER A 166 -12.08 16.14 13.55
C SER A 166 -13.56 16.10 13.13
N PHE A 167 -14.09 14.92 12.80
CA PHE A 167 -15.51 14.72 12.50
C PHE A 167 -16.40 15.11 13.69
N ILE A 168 -16.08 14.62 14.89
CA ILE A 168 -16.79 14.98 16.13
C ILE A 168 -16.71 16.49 16.38
N GLY A 169 -15.52 17.08 16.18
CA GLY A 169 -15.34 18.52 16.29
C GLY A 169 -16.24 19.30 15.34
N ILE A 170 -16.35 18.90 14.07
CA ILE A 170 -17.23 19.56 13.09
C ILE A 170 -18.69 19.51 13.56
N ILE A 171 -19.14 18.41 14.16
CA ILE A 171 -20.49 18.29 14.71
C ILE A 171 -20.70 19.24 15.90
N ILE A 172 -19.76 19.28 16.85
CA ILE A 172 -19.87 20.08 18.08
C ILE A 172 -19.83 21.59 17.77
N PHE A 173 -18.94 22.02 16.88
CA PHE A 173 -18.74 23.43 16.54
C PHE A 173 -19.63 23.90 15.38
N GLY A 174 -20.30 22.97 14.70
CA GLY A 174 -21.24 23.25 13.62
C GLY A 174 -22.44 24.06 14.09
N THR A 175 -22.76 25.14 13.37
CA THR A 175 -23.88 26.03 13.74
C THR A 175 -25.23 25.59 13.20
N SER A 176 -25.27 24.69 12.22
CA SER A 176 -26.49 24.04 11.72
C SER A 176 -26.16 22.74 11.00
N TRP A 177 -27.12 21.82 10.93
CA TRP A 177 -26.98 20.55 10.20
C TRP A 177 -26.57 20.76 8.75
N THR A 178 -27.16 21.74 8.07
CA THR A 178 -26.81 22.10 6.70
C THR A 178 -25.35 22.52 6.54
N LYS A 179 -24.79 23.25 7.51
CA LYS A 179 -23.37 23.65 7.47
C LYS A 179 -22.45 22.48 7.80
N ILE A 180 -22.85 21.62 8.73
CA ILE A 180 -22.12 20.39 9.07
C ILE A 180 -22.01 19.48 7.84
N THR A 181 -23.15 19.17 7.21
CA THR A 181 -23.20 18.30 6.02
C THR A 181 -22.46 18.91 4.85
N MET A 182 -22.55 20.24 4.65
CA MET A 182 -21.80 20.94 3.61
C MET A 182 -20.29 20.88 3.88
N SER A 183 -19.86 21.14 5.12
CA SER A 183 -18.45 21.10 5.50
C SER A 183 -17.86 19.72 5.31
N LEU A 184 -18.53 18.67 5.82
CA LEU A 184 -18.10 17.29 5.65
C LEU A 184 -18.09 16.88 4.17
N GLY A 185 -19.12 17.26 3.41
CA GLY A 185 -19.21 16.99 1.99
C GLY A 185 -18.04 17.59 1.21
N ILE A 186 -17.77 18.88 1.40
CA ILE A 186 -16.62 19.57 0.78
C ILE A 186 -15.30 18.90 1.20
N SER A 187 -15.12 18.62 2.49
CA SER A 187 -13.91 17.98 2.99
C SER A 187 -13.67 16.59 2.37
N MET A 188 -14.72 15.80 2.18
CA MET A 188 -14.64 14.51 1.48
C MET A 188 -14.28 14.68 0.01
N LEU A 189 -14.84 15.68 -0.68
CA LEU A 189 -14.46 16.01 -2.06
C LEU A 189 -12.99 16.41 -2.16
N VAL A 190 -12.51 17.26 -1.24
CA VAL A 190 -11.10 17.66 -1.17
C VAL A 190 -10.20 16.46 -0.90
N SER A 191 -10.60 15.56 0.01
CA SER A 191 -9.84 14.32 0.28
C SER A 191 -9.78 13.36 -0.90
N SER A 192 -10.66 13.55 -1.90
CA SER A 192 -10.72 12.74 -3.11
C SER A 192 -9.86 13.29 -4.25
N LEU A 193 -9.29 14.49 -4.12
CA LEU A 193 -8.40 15.08 -5.13
C LEU A 193 -7.20 14.20 -5.52
N PRO A 194 -6.56 13.44 -4.59
CA PRO A 194 -5.49 12.52 -4.95
C PRO A 194 -5.90 11.46 -5.98
N LEU A 195 -7.19 11.19 -6.19
CA LEU A 195 -7.70 10.29 -7.23
C LEU A 195 -7.24 10.72 -8.63
N ILE A 196 -7.19 12.03 -8.90
CA ILE A 196 -6.67 12.58 -10.16
C ILE A 196 -5.20 12.22 -10.29
N VAL A 197 -4.44 12.38 -9.21
CA VAL A 197 -3.01 12.05 -9.17
C VAL A 197 -2.80 10.55 -9.40
N VAL A 198 -3.56 9.68 -8.73
CA VAL A 198 -3.51 8.22 -8.91
C VAL A 198 -3.83 7.82 -10.34
N TYR A 199 -4.85 8.43 -10.96
CA TYR A 199 -5.23 8.17 -12.35
C TYR A 199 -4.11 8.57 -13.33
N LEU A 200 -3.55 9.78 -13.16
CA LEU A 200 -2.42 10.24 -13.98
C LEU A 200 -1.17 9.38 -13.77
N LEU A 201 -0.88 9.02 -12.51
CA LEU A 201 0.24 8.14 -12.16
C LEU A 201 0.07 6.77 -12.80
N LYS A 202 -1.12 6.16 -12.82
CA LYS A 202 -1.35 4.87 -13.48
C LYS A 202 -0.88 4.91 -14.94
N SER A 203 -1.31 5.94 -15.68
CA SER A 203 -0.96 6.09 -17.11
C SER A 203 0.53 6.31 -17.36
N LYS A 204 1.23 7.03 -16.46
CA LYS A 204 2.66 7.32 -16.61
C LYS A 204 3.55 6.21 -16.06
N LEU A 205 3.19 5.60 -14.92
CA LEU A 205 3.93 4.49 -14.35
C LEU A 205 3.88 3.27 -15.26
N SER A 206 2.76 2.98 -15.92
CA SER A 206 2.68 1.85 -16.86
C SER A 206 3.57 2.04 -18.09
N LEU A 207 3.89 3.28 -18.46
CA LEU A 207 4.84 3.58 -19.54
C LEU A 207 6.29 3.55 -19.07
N PHE A 208 6.54 3.90 -17.80
CA PHE A 208 7.89 4.00 -17.25
C PHE A 208 8.40 2.69 -16.65
N LEU A 209 7.50 1.90 -16.08
CA LEU A 209 7.80 0.57 -15.56
C LEU A 209 7.40 -0.44 -16.63
N ASN A 210 8.32 -1.35 -16.98
CA ASN A 210 8.04 -2.46 -17.89
C ASN A 210 6.73 -3.17 -17.53
N GLU A 211 6.06 -3.76 -18.52
CA GLU A 211 4.79 -4.51 -18.36
C GLU A 211 4.82 -5.52 -17.20
N ARG A 212 6.02 -6.03 -16.85
CA ARG A 212 6.28 -6.92 -15.71
C ARG A 212 5.81 -6.38 -14.35
N PHE A 213 5.78 -5.06 -14.16
CA PHE A 213 5.28 -4.43 -12.94
C PHE A 213 3.82 -3.96 -13.06
N GLY A 214 3.18 -4.18 -14.22
CA GLY A 214 1.81 -3.76 -14.50
C GLY A 214 0.82 -4.24 -13.45
N ASN A 215 0.90 -5.53 -13.08
CA ASN A 215 0.03 -6.14 -12.05
C ASN A 215 0.21 -5.50 -10.67
N ILE A 216 1.44 -5.11 -10.30
CA ILE A 216 1.73 -4.41 -9.04
C ILE A 216 1.10 -3.01 -9.06
N ILE A 217 1.32 -2.26 -10.14
CA ILE A 217 0.77 -0.91 -10.31
C ILE A 217 -0.75 -0.96 -10.29
N GLU A 218 -1.34 -1.93 -10.97
CA GLU A 218 -2.79 -2.15 -11.00
C GLU A 218 -3.35 -2.49 -9.63
N SER A 219 -2.70 -3.36 -8.86
CA SER A 219 -3.12 -3.69 -7.50
C SER A 219 -3.10 -2.47 -6.56
N ILE A 220 -2.02 -1.68 -6.59
CA ILE A 220 -1.89 -0.46 -5.77
C ILE A 220 -2.92 0.59 -6.19
N THR A 221 -3.00 0.87 -7.50
CA THR A 221 -3.87 1.93 -8.02
C THR A 221 -5.34 1.59 -7.89
N SER A 222 -5.75 0.33 -8.10
CA SER A 222 -7.15 -0.09 -7.92
C SER A 222 -7.63 0.03 -6.48
N THR A 223 -6.77 -0.30 -5.51
CA THR A 223 -7.07 -0.17 -4.07
C THR A 223 -7.19 1.29 -3.67
N ALA A 224 -6.24 2.14 -4.07
CA ALA A 224 -6.32 3.59 -3.85
C ALA A 224 -7.58 4.19 -4.49
N TYR A 225 -7.85 3.82 -5.74
CA TYR A 225 -8.97 4.32 -6.54
C TYR A 225 -10.30 4.03 -5.84
N LYS A 226 -10.54 2.79 -5.40
CA LYS A 226 -11.76 2.43 -4.65
C LYS A 226 -11.97 3.28 -3.41
N GLY A 227 -10.89 3.50 -2.64
CA GLY A 227 -10.93 4.34 -1.44
C GLY A 227 -11.35 5.77 -1.76
N PHE A 228 -10.61 6.45 -2.64
CA PHE A 228 -10.91 7.85 -2.99
C PHE A 228 -12.26 8.02 -3.70
N TRP A 229 -12.69 7.07 -4.54
CA TRP A 229 -14.01 7.13 -5.19
C TRP A 229 -15.17 7.06 -4.20
N THR A 230 -15.03 6.23 -3.17
CA THR A 230 -16.06 6.10 -2.13
C THR A 230 -16.31 7.44 -1.46
N PHE A 231 -15.24 8.16 -1.10
CA PHE A 231 -15.37 9.49 -0.48
C PHE A 231 -15.80 10.58 -1.46
N LEU A 232 -15.47 10.45 -2.75
CA LEU A 232 -15.99 11.37 -3.77
C LEU A 232 -17.52 11.29 -3.84
N ILE A 233 -18.06 10.07 -3.94
CA ILE A 233 -19.51 9.83 -4.02
C ILE A 233 -20.20 10.30 -2.73
N LEU A 234 -19.68 9.93 -1.56
CA LEU A 234 -20.23 10.37 -0.27
C LEU A 234 -20.20 11.90 -0.14
N GLY A 235 -19.11 12.54 -0.59
CA GLY A 235 -18.97 14.00 -0.61
C GLY A 235 -20.03 14.67 -1.47
N LEU A 236 -20.25 14.17 -2.69
CA LEU A 236 -21.29 14.68 -3.61
C LEU A 236 -22.69 14.54 -3.00
N ILE A 237 -23.01 13.40 -2.39
CA ILE A 237 -24.31 13.16 -1.74
C ILE A 237 -24.53 14.17 -0.61
N LEU A 238 -23.54 14.35 0.27
CA LEU A 238 -23.65 15.28 1.40
C LEU A 238 -23.81 16.74 0.96
N VAL A 239 -23.06 17.18 -0.05
CA VAL A 239 -23.21 18.51 -0.65
C VAL A 239 -24.60 18.65 -1.27
N GLY A 240 -25.07 17.66 -2.04
CA GLY A 240 -26.40 17.67 -2.66
C GLY A 240 -27.54 17.80 -1.64
N ILE A 241 -27.50 17.00 -0.55
CA ILE A 241 -28.47 17.10 0.55
C ILE A 241 -28.45 18.50 1.18
N SER A 242 -27.25 19.06 1.36
CA SER A 242 -27.09 20.40 1.95
C SER A 242 -27.73 21.48 1.09
N ILE A 243 -27.52 21.46 -0.23
CA ILE A 243 -28.10 22.42 -1.18
C ILE A 243 -29.64 22.30 -1.21
N LEU A 244 -30.17 21.07 -1.27
CA LEU A 244 -31.62 20.83 -1.27
C LEU A 244 -32.28 21.34 0.02
N ALA A 245 -31.63 21.13 1.18
CA ALA A 245 -32.11 21.63 2.46
C ALA A 245 -32.14 23.16 2.51
N GLN A 246 -31.14 23.85 1.94
CA GLN A 246 -31.11 25.32 1.85
C GLN A 246 -32.26 25.86 1.01
N ASN A 247 -32.50 25.26 -0.16
CA ASN A 247 -33.57 25.70 -1.06
C ASN A 247 -34.95 25.58 -0.40
N LYS A 248 -35.22 24.48 0.31
CA LYS A 248 -36.49 24.28 1.03
C LYS A 248 -36.70 25.31 2.16
N MET A 249 -35.64 25.71 2.86
CA MET A 249 -35.73 26.76 3.90
C MET A 249 -35.99 28.14 3.32
N ASN A 250 -35.46 28.45 2.13
CA ASN A 250 -35.70 29.72 1.45
C ASN A 250 -37.12 29.84 0.89
N VAL A 251 -37.71 28.74 0.40
CA VAL A 251 -39.10 28.72 -0.07
C VAL A 251 -40.10 28.96 1.07
N LYS A 252 -39.84 28.43 2.28
CA LYS A 252 -40.72 28.67 3.45
C LYS A 252 -40.67 30.09 4.02
N LYS A 253 -39.70 30.91 3.59
CA LYS A 253 -39.54 32.30 4.06
C LYS A 253 -40.18 33.34 3.13
N LYS A 254 -40.61 32.93 1.93
CA LYS A 254 -41.39 33.74 1.00
C LYS A 254 -42.87 33.46 1.21
#